data_AF-A0A496SRC1-F1
#
_entry.id   AF-A0A496SRC1-F1
#
_cell.length_a   1.000
_cell.length_b   1.000
_cell.length_c   1.000
_cell.angle_alpha   90.00
_cell.angle_beta   90.00
_cell.angle_gamma   90.00
#
_symmetry.space_group_name_H-M   'P 1'
#
loop_
_entity.id
_entity.type
_entity.pdbx_description
1 polymer ?
#
loop_
_entity_poly.entity_id
_entity_poly.type
_entity_poly.pdbx_seq_one_letter_code
_entity_poly.pdbx_strand_id
1 'polypeptide(L)' 'LVCKGCGKVQDYECSSLSSIAEEIERETGFTVISRTLEIRGLCAECKLACKTTE' A
#
# COMPACT_ATOMS: atom_id res chain seq x y z
N LEU A 1 -3.13 3.34 0.15
CA LEU A 1 -4.11 2.33 -0.33
C LEU A 1 -5.15 3.01 -1.21
N VAL A 2 -5.38 2.52 -2.43
CA VAL A 2 -6.38 3.10 -3.35
C VAL A 2 -7.49 2.09 -3.62
N CYS A 3 -8.73 2.45 -3.30
CA CYS A 3 -9.90 1.62 -3.58
C CYS A 3 -10.25 1.68 -5.07
N LYS A 4 -10.35 0.52 -5.73
CA LYS A 4 -10.81 0.38 -7.10
C LYS A 4 -12.33 0.50 -7.26
N GLY A 5 -13.10 0.33 -6.18
CA GLY A 5 -14.56 0.42 -6.22
C GLY A 5 -15.09 1.85 -6.13
N CYS A 6 -14.54 2.66 -5.21
CA CYS A 6 -15.02 4.03 -4.96
C CYS A 6 -13.95 5.11 -5.15
N GLY A 7 -12.71 4.75 -5.51
CA GLY A 7 -11.62 5.71 -5.68
C GLY A 7 -11.02 6.23 -4.37
N LYS A 8 -11.56 5.83 -3.20
CA LYS A 8 -11.08 6.26 -1.89
C LYS A 8 -9.58 5.97 -1.71
N VAL A 9 -8.83 7.01 -1.34
CA VAL A 9 -7.42 6.91 -0.98
C VAL A 9 -7.31 6.93 0.53
N GLN A 10 -6.59 5.97 1.09
CA GLN A 10 -6.32 5.86 2.51
C GLN A 10 -4.82 5.77 2.74
N ASP A 11 -4.33 6.62 3.63
CA ASP A 11 -2.95 6.58 4.10
C ASP A 11 -2.74 5.40 5.04
N TYR A 12 -1.57 4.78 4.97
CA TYR A 12 -1.21 3.66 5.83
C TYR A 12 0.28 3.69 6.09
N GLU A 13 0.63 4.02 7.34
CA GLU A 13 2.00 3.97 7.80
C GLU A 13 2.40 2.52 8.06
N CYS A 14 3.36 2.02 7.28
CA CYS A 14 3.87 0.67 7.42
C CYS A 14 5.34 0.72 7.83
N SER A 15 5.61 0.48 9.12
CA SER A 15 6.96 0.51 9.70
C SER A 15 7.93 -0.46 9.02
N SER A 16 7.42 -1.57 8.47
CA SER A 16 8.24 -2.57 7.78
C SER A 16 8.82 -2.06 6.46
N LEU A 17 8.16 -1.11 5.80
CA LEU A 17 8.67 -0.61 4.53
C LEU A 17 9.93 0.24 4.71
N SER A 18 10.04 1.00 5.80
CA SER A 18 11.27 1.75 6.14
C SER A 18 12.46 0.80 6.26
N SER A 19 12.28 -0.31 6.98
CA SER A 19 13.33 -1.31 7.19
C SER A 19 13.81 -1.98 5.90
N ILE A 20 12.93 -2.13 4.89
CA ILE A 20 13.30 -2.68 3.58
C ILE A 20 14.28 -1.76 2.84
N ALA A 21 14.10 -0.44 2.93
CA ALA A 21 15.02 0.50 2.29
C ALA A 21 16.41 0.41 2.93
N GLU A 22 16.47 0.46 4.26
CA GLU A 22 17.73 0.32 5.01
C GLU A 22 18.46 -0.99 4.70
N GLU A 23 17.70 -2.09 4.56
CA GLU A 23 18.26 -3.38 4.17
C GLU A 23 18.84 -3.38 2.76
N ILE A 24 18.12 -2.83 1.77
CA ILE A 24 18.63 -2.73 0.40
C ILE A 24 19.91 -1.91 0.35
N GLU A 25 19.95 -0.75 1.02
CA GLU A 25 21.13 0.10 1.05
C GLU A 25 22.32 -0.61 1.70
N ARG A 26 22.07 -1.33 2.81
CA ARG A 26 23.11 -2.08 3.52
C ARG A 26 23.65 -3.25 2.70
N GLU A 27 22.80 -4.06 2.10
CA GLU A 27 23.20 -5.30 1.42
C GLU A 27 23.79 -5.05 0.03
N THR A 28 23.33 -4.00 -0.66
CA THR A 28 23.71 -3.75 -2.07
C THR A 28 24.62 -2.54 -2.25
N GLY A 29 24.74 -1.68 -1.24
CA GLY A 29 25.44 -0.39 -1.34
C GLY A 29 24.70 0.65 -2.19
N PHE A 30 23.44 0.41 -2.56
CA PHE A 30 22.61 1.42 -3.22
C PHE A 30 22.26 2.58 -2.28
N THR A 31 21.92 3.73 -2.84
CA THR A 31 21.31 4.84 -2.10
C THR A 31 19.87 5.04 -2.57
N VAL A 32 18.90 4.88 -1.67
CA VAL A 32 17.47 4.95 -1.98
C VAL A 32 17.00 6.40 -1.87
N ILE A 33 16.88 7.08 -3.01
CA ILE A 33 16.49 8.51 -3.07
C ILE A 33 14.96 8.69 -3.12
N SER A 34 14.25 7.73 -3.72
CA SER A 34 12.80 7.75 -3.76
C SER A 34 12.24 6.33 -3.89
N ARG A 35 11.00 6.16 -3.42
CA ARG A 35 10.27 4.90 -3.45
C ARG A 35 8.83 5.19 -3.79
N THR A 36 8.33 4.52 -4.82
CA THR A 36 6.92 4.61 -5.20
C THR A 36 6.26 3.31 -4.79
N LEU A 37 5.39 3.36 -3.78
CA LEU A 37 4.57 2.23 -3.38
C LEU A 37 3.11 2.53 -3.68
N GLU A 38 2.57 1.82 -4.66
CA GLU A 38 1.16 1.89 -5.00
C GLU A 38 0.48 0.58 -4.61
N ILE A 39 -0.46 0.65 -3.68
CA ILE A 39 -1.29 -0.50 -3.30
C ILE A 39 -2.73 -0.19 -3.68
N ARG A 40 -3.30 -1.05 -4.54
CA ARG A 40 -4.68 -0.95 -5.03
C ARG A 40 -5.49 -2.14 -4.55
N GLY A 41 -6.73 -1.90 -4.12
CA GLY A 41 -7.60 -2.95 -3.58
C GLY A 41 -9.05 -2.49 -3.45
N LEU A 42 -9.83 -3.12 -2.58
CA LEU A 42 -11.18 -2.67 -2.22
C LEU A 42 -11.20 -2.23 -0.75
N CYS A 43 -11.81 -1.08 -0.44
CA CYS A 43 -12.04 -0.68 0.94
C CYS A 43 -13.13 -1.55 1.59
N ALA A 44 -13.23 -1.52 2.91
CA ALA A 44 -14.23 -2.29 3.66
C ALA A 44 -15.66 -2.03 3.15
N GLU A 45 -15.99 -0.77 2.85
CA GLU A 45 -17.29 -0.37 2.31
C GLU A 45 -17.59 -1.03 0.96
N CYS A 46 -16.65 -0.99 0.00
CA CYS A 46 -16.84 -1.64 -1.29
C CYS A 46 -16.85 -3.17 -1.21
N LYS A 47 -16.09 -3.75 -0.28
CA LYS A 47 -16.14 -5.21 -0.02
C LYS A 47 -17.51 -5.63 0.53
N LEU A 48 -18.12 -4.80 1.37
CA LEU A 48 -19.44 -5.06 1.95
C LEU A 48 -20.57 -4.79 0.96
N ALA A 49 -20.46 -3.75 0.14
CA ALA A 49 -21.43 -3.45 -0.91
C ALA A 49 -21.58 -4.59 -1.92
N CYS A 50 -20.50 -5.34 -2.17
CA CYS A 50 -20.53 -6.53 -3.03
C CYS A 50 -21.19 -7.76 -2.36
N LYS A 51 -21.52 -7.72 -1.06
CA LYS A 51 -22.11 -8.84 -0.31
C LYS A 51 -23.63 -8.72 -0.06
N THR A 52 -24.30 -7.65 -0.51
CA THR A 52 -25.72 -7.40 -0.19
C THR A 52 -26.67 -7.75 -1.33
N THR A 53 -26.43 -8.88 -2.02
CA THR A 53 -27.40 -9.46 -2.95
C THR A 53 -27.25 -10.98 -2.94
N GLU A 54 -27.71 -11.61 -1.85
CA GLU A 54 -28.16 -13.01 -1.81
C GLU A 54 -29.35 -13.10 -0.84
#